data_AF-A0A239YC21-F1
#
_entry.id   AF-A0A239YC21-F1
#
_cell.length_a   1.000
_cell.length_b   1.000
_cell.length_c   1.000
_cell.angle_alpha   90.00
_cell.angle_beta   90.00
_cell.angle_gamma   90.00
#
_symmetry.space_group_name_H-M   'P 1'
#
loop_
_entity.id
_entity.type
_entity.pdbx_description
1 polymer ?
#
loop_
_entity_poly.entity_id
_entity_poly.type
_entity_poly.pdbx_seq_one_letter_code
_entity_poly.pdbx_strand_id
1 'polypeptide(L)'
;MTCATRTRKGLRKSVDNLPISSIQNAITVDNFNTPCTCVSAFARGMRRPYRGFGVRLTLMATLKPVAAFFDLDKTIIATSSAYAFGKEFFNNGLITRQDALDLYLSKASYMLVGHSSDQMDASRDHLSQLIKGWDVDEVTRITTDTMHHVVAPAIYSEARELIEEHRAAGHEVIIISASADILVEPIAAELGVDTVVATALEVVDGKLTGTILRYLKGDAKAEAIEQFAREHDYDLARSYAYSDSATDIPMLAAVGNPVAVNPDRALRKHAMSQGWQLRTFKNPEPLIQMPNAREVGIGAGVIAGLTALAVVGTLVTRAVIRENRSA
;
A
#
# COMPACT_ATOMS: atom_id res chain seq x y z
N MET A 1 28.60 -73.78 -7.76
CA MET A 1 29.47 -73.07 -8.72
C MET A 1 30.00 -71.82 -8.05
N THR A 2 31.34 -71.74 -7.94
CA THR A 2 32.19 -70.52 -7.79
C THR A 2 31.77 -69.47 -6.74
N CYS A 3 32.33 -69.48 -5.53
CA CYS A 3 33.63 -68.92 -5.10
C CYS A 3 33.74 -67.38 -5.20
N ALA A 4 33.75 -66.67 -4.07
CA ALA A 4 34.86 -65.79 -3.67
C ALA A 4 34.60 -65.11 -2.31
N THR A 5 35.38 -65.51 -1.32
CA THR A 5 35.65 -64.81 -0.06
C THR A 5 36.35 -63.47 -0.28
N ARG A 6 35.95 -62.42 0.47
CA ARG A 6 36.91 -61.37 0.88
C ARG A 6 36.62 -60.85 2.28
N THR A 7 37.64 -60.98 3.12
CA THR A 7 37.69 -60.61 4.53
C THR A 7 38.30 -59.23 4.76
N ARG A 8 37.73 -58.53 5.76
CA ARG A 8 38.38 -57.75 6.85
C ARG A 8 38.98 -56.34 6.61
N LYS A 9 38.90 -55.59 7.73
CA LYS A 9 39.56 -54.34 8.16
C LYS A 9 38.90 -53.07 7.58
N GLY A 10 38.32 -52.15 8.35
CA GLY A 10 38.63 -51.71 9.71
C GLY A 10 39.30 -50.33 9.59
N LEU A 11 38.64 -49.25 10.04
CA LEU A 11 39.29 -48.01 10.44
C LEU A 11 38.32 -47.19 11.32
N ARG A 12 38.61 -47.13 12.61
CA ARG A 12 38.21 -46.00 13.47
C ARG A 12 39.06 -44.80 13.06
N LYS A 13 38.44 -43.65 12.80
CA LYS A 13 39.00 -42.34 13.13
C LYS A 13 37.86 -41.42 13.56
N SER A 14 37.88 -41.04 14.84
CA SER A 14 37.24 -39.82 15.32
C SER A 14 38.04 -38.63 14.80
N VAL A 15 37.38 -37.64 14.23
CA VAL A 15 37.89 -36.26 14.23
C VAL A 15 36.67 -35.35 14.25
N ASP A 16 36.46 -34.72 15.40
CA ASP A 16 35.63 -33.53 15.53
C ASP A 16 36.28 -32.36 14.77
N ASN A 17 35.43 -31.45 14.30
CA ASN A 17 35.70 -30.09 13.79
C ASN A 17 36.15 -29.90 12.34
N LEU A 18 35.23 -29.39 11.51
CA LEU A 18 35.34 -28.15 10.69
C LEU A 18 33.92 -27.71 10.20
N PRO A 19 33.68 -26.44 9.82
CA PRO A 19 32.39 -25.74 9.97
C PRO A 19 31.51 -25.62 8.69
N ILE A 20 30.22 -25.38 8.96
CA ILE A 20 29.10 -24.81 8.17
C ILE A 20 29.29 -24.72 6.64
N SER A 21 28.58 -25.58 5.90
CA SER A 21 27.87 -25.21 4.65
C SER A 21 26.97 -26.34 4.17
N SER A 22 25.83 -25.98 3.57
CA SER A 22 25.09 -26.78 2.58
C SER A 22 24.19 -27.91 3.10
N ILE A 23 22.95 -27.58 3.51
CA ILE A 23 21.80 -28.47 3.27
C ILE A 23 20.62 -27.62 2.77
N GLN A 24 20.60 -27.40 1.45
CA GLN A 24 19.36 -27.32 0.68
C GLN A 24 18.82 -28.74 0.54
N ASN A 25 17.54 -28.96 0.85
CA ASN A 25 16.75 -30.08 0.34
C ASN A 25 15.36 -29.47 0.04
N ALA A 26 15.01 -29.21 -1.22
CA ALA A 26 14.51 -30.19 -2.18
C ALA A 26 13.32 -30.98 -1.60
N ILE A 27 12.14 -30.35 -1.60
CA ILE A 27 10.86 -31.04 -1.47
C ILE A 27 10.52 -31.59 -2.87
N THR A 28 10.90 -32.84 -3.13
CA THR A 28 10.28 -33.63 -4.20
C THR A 28 9.00 -34.24 -3.64
N VAL A 29 7.87 -33.81 -4.18
CA VAL A 29 6.56 -34.39 -3.95
C VAL A 29 6.44 -35.63 -4.83
N ASP A 30 6.28 -36.80 -4.22
CA ASP A 30 5.86 -38.01 -4.93
C ASP A 30 4.68 -38.68 -4.21
N ASN A 31 3.55 -38.67 -4.93
CA ASN A 31 2.54 -39.71 -5.11
C ASN A 31 2.13 -40.62 -3.92
N PHE A 32 0.82 -40.69 -3.65
CA PHE A 32 -0.07 -41.76 -4.17
C PHE A 32 -1.43 -41.70 -3.45
N ASN A 33 -2.50 -41.58 -4.24
CA ASN A 33 -3.88 -41.65 -3.80
C ASN A 33 -4.50 -42.97 -4.31
N THR A 34 -4.75 -43.94 -3.43
CA THR A 34 -5.74 -45.01 -3.64
C THR A 34 -6.06 -45.70 -2.31
N PRO A 35 -7.34 -45.85 -1.91
CA PRO A 35 -7.72 -46.54 -0.68
C PRO A 35 -8.11 -47.99 -0.96
N CYS A 36 -7.51 -48.95 -0.26
CA CYS A 36 -8.02 -50.32 -0.17
C CYS A 36 -8.61 -50.56 1.23
N THR A 37 -9.92 -50.78 1.25
CA THR A 37 -10.73 -51.28 2.35
C THR A 37 -10.51 -52.79 2.55
N CYS A 38 -10.14 -53.20 3.77
CA CYS A 38 -10.68 -54.41 4.38
C CYS A 38 -10.43 -54.41 5.89
N VAL A 39 -11.54 -54.37 6.64
CA VAL A 39 -11.60 -54.42 8.09
C VAL A 39 -11.94 -55.85 8.50
N SER A 40 -11.29 -56.29 9.59
CA SER A 40 -11.71 -57.27 10.61
C SER A 40 -10.96 -58.62 10.71
N ALA A 41 -10.62 -58.87 11.98
CA ALA A 41 -10.54 -60.15 12.69
C ALA A 41 -9.27 -61.03 12.54
N PHE A 42 -8.37 -60.93 13.52
CA PHE A 42 -8.17 -62.03 14.48
C PHE A 42 -7.39 -61.58 15.72
N ALA A 43 -8.05 -61.63 16.88
CA ALA A 43 -7.40 -61.48 18.18
C ALA A 43 -7.05 -62.87 18.73
N ARG A 44 -5.78 -63.10 19.09
CA ARG A 44 -5.37 -63.85 20.30
C ARG A 44 -3.85 -63.91 20.47
N GLY A 45 -3.38 -63.27 21.55
CA GLY A 45 -2.31 -63.78 22.41
C GLY A 45 -0.85 -63.55 22.00
N MET A 46 -0.17 -62.58 22.63
CA MET A 46 0.92 -62.82 23.59
C MET A 46 1.78 -61.58 23.84
N ARG A 47 1.82 -61.18 25.13
CA ARG A 47 2.97 -60.72 25.91
C ARG A 47 3.74 -59.44 25.50
N ARG A 48 3.52 -58.44 26.37
CA ARG A 48 4.42 -57.41 26.94
C ARG A 48 4.30 -55.96 26.45
N PRO A 49 4.45 -54.98 27.37
CA PRO A 49 4.04 -53.60 27.15
C PRO A 49 5.20 -52.77 26.62
N TYR A 50 4.96 -51.96 25.59
CA TYR A 50 5.74 -50.75 25.37
C TYR A 50 4.98 -49.58 26.00
N ARG A 51 5.48 -49.13 27.17
CA ARG A 51 5.23 -47.77 27.67
C ARG A 51 5.96 -46.80 26.73
N GLY A 52 5.29 -46.37 25.67
CA GLY A 52 5.71 -45.24 24.85
C GLY A 52 4.96 -44.00 25.29
N PHE A 53 5.63 -43.13 26.03
CA PHE A 53 5.18 -41.77 26.32
C PHE A 53 5.18 -40.99 25.00
N GLY A 54 4.06 -41.00 24.30
CA GLY A 54 3.90 -40.40 22.97
C GLY A 54 3.18 -39.07 23.04
N VAL A 55 3.71 -38.11 23.80
CA VAL A 55 3.33 -36.70 23.59
C VAL A 55 4.19 -36.18 22.45
N ARG A 56 3.84 -36.56 21.22
CA ARG A 56 4.30 -35.83 20.03
C ARG A 56 3.29 -34.74 19.76
N LEU A 57 3.20 -33.79 20.69
CA LEU A 57 2.67 -32.47 20.38
C LEU A 57 3.76 -31.80 19.54
N THR A 58 3.76 -32.09 18.24
CA THR A 58 4.52 -31.29 17.29
C THR A 58 3.97 -29.88 17.43
N LEU A 59 4.70 -29.03 18.14
CA LEU A 59 4.50 -27.60 18.16
C LEU A 59 4.64 -27.17 16.69
N MET A 60 3.53 -27.10 15.96
CA MET A 60 3.49 -26.32 14.74
C MET A 60 3.65 -24.90 15.23
N ALA A 61 4.89 -24.42 15.27
CA ALA A 61 5.14 -23.00 15.45
C ALA A 61 4.38 -22.33 14.31
N THR A 62 3.22 -21.76 14.63
CA THR A 62 2.47 -20.95 13.69
C THR A 62 3.40 -19.81 13.33
N LEU A 63 3.87 -19.80 12.08
CA LEU A 63 4.68 -18.71 11.58
C LEU A 63 3.89 -17.42 11.84
N LYS A 64 4.57 -16.45 12.43
CA LYS A 64 4.01 -15.12 12.66
C LYS A 64 3.42 -14.57 11.35
N PRO A 65 2.25 -13.90 11.41
CA PRO A 65 1.60 -13.33 10.23
C PRO A 65 2.51 -12.28 9.56
N VAL A 66 2.25 -12.04 8.28
CA VAL A 66 3.00 -11.08 7.46
C VAL A 66 2.07 -9.93 7.09
N ALA A 67 2.57 -8.71 7.20
CA ALA A 67 1.85 -7.51 6.82
C ALA A 67 2.46 -6.84 5.59
N ALA A 68 1.64 -6.12 4.84
CA ALA A 68 2.04 -5.27 3.73
C ALA A 68 1.50 -3.86 3.97
N PHE A 69 2.42 -2.94 4.31
CA PHE A 69 2.12 -1.56 4.64
C PHE A 69 2.22 -0.67 3.40
N PHE A 70 1.14 0.00 3.03
CA PHE A 70 1.10 0.87 1.87
C PHE A 70 0.92 2.32 2.28
N ASP A 71 1.86 3.18 1.88
CA ASP A 71 1.57 4.60 1.81
C ASP A 71 0.46 4.86 0.77
N LEU A 72 -0.27 5.96 0.95
CA LEU A 72 -1.44 6.29 0.14
C LEU A 72 -1.11 7.28 -0.98
N ASP A 73 -0.79 8.52 -0.59
CA ASP A 73 -0.62 9.64 -1.51
C ASP A 73 0.58 9.40 -2.43
N LYS A 74 0.40 9.50 -3.75
CA LYS A 74 1.42 9.22 -4.78
C LYS A 74 1.95 7.78 -4.84
N THR A 75 1.53 6.91 -3.90
CA THR A 75 1.89 5.50 -3.85
C THR A 75 0.76 4.62 -4.39
N ILE A 76 -0.41 4.63 -3.73
CA ILE A 76 -1.63 3.95 -4.21
C ILE A 76 -2.38 4.86 -5.21
N ILE A 77 -2.54 6.14 -4.87
CA ILE A 77 -3.20 7.13 -5.70
C ILE A 77 -2.16 8.01 -6.40
N ALA A 78 -2.36 8.36 -7.67
CA ALA A 78 -1.44 9.19 -8.46
C ALA A 78 -1.38 10.67 -8.04
N THR A 79 -2.12 11.05 -7.00
CA THR A 79 -2.26 12.42 -6.50
C THR A 79 -2.25 12.42 -4.97
N SER A 80 -2.26 13.60 -4.35
CA SER A 80 -2.53 13.69 -2.91
C SER A 80 -4.02 13.60 -2.64
N SER A 81 -4.43 12.83 -1.63
CA SER A 81 -5.82 12.71 -1.17
C SER A 81 -6.41 14.06 -0.78
N ALA A 82 -5.66 14.89 -0.07
CA ALA A 82 -6.09 16.25 0.28
C ALA A 82 -6.37 17.12 -0.96
N TYR A 83 -5.55 16.97 -2.01
CA TYR A 83 -5.78 17.67 -3.28
C TYR A 83 -6.97 17.09 -4.05
N ALA A 84 -7.14 15.77 -4.04
CA ALA A 84 -8.25 15.10 -4.70
C ALA A 84 -9.59 15.62 -4.16
N PHE A 85 -9.79 15.61 -2.84
CA PHE A 85 -11.03 16.08 -2.24
C PHE A 85 -11.17 17.61 -2.14
N GLY A 86 -10.06 18.36 -2.19
CA GLY A 86 -10.07 19.80 -1.94
C GLY A 86 -11.02 20.59 -2.84
N LYS A 87 -11.15 20.20 -4.12
CA LYS A 87 -12.11 20.83 -5.05
C LYS A 87 -13.56 20.59 -4.61
N GLU A 88 -13.87 19.40 -4.12
CA GLU A 88 -15.24 19.06 -3.73
C GLU A 88 -15.61 19.65 -2.38
N PHE A 89 -14.67 19.77 -1.44
CA PHE A 89 -14.87 20.57 -0.23
C PHE A 89 -15.16 22.04 -0.54
N PHE A 90 -14.52 22.60 -1.57
CA PHE A 90 -14.84 23.95 -2.05
C PHE A 90 -16.25 24.02 -2.69
N ASN A 91 -16.60 23.06 -3.55
CA ASN A 91 -17.91 23.04 -4.21
C ASN A 91 -19.08 22.86 -3.24
N ASN A 92 -18.86 22.13 -2.13
CA ASN A 92 -19.84 21.91 -1.08
C ASN A 92 -19.77 22.96 0.05
N GLY A 93 -18.92 23.98 -0.08
CA GLY A 93 -18.88 25.12 0.84
C GLY A 93 -18.14 24.89 2.16
N LEU A 94 -17.45 23.76 2.33
CA LEU A 94 -16.57 23.52 3.49
C LEU A 94 -15.27 24.33 3.41
N ILE A 95 -14.76 24.56 2.20
CA ILE A 95 -13.64 25.47 1.95
C ILE A 95 -14.18 26.73 1.30
N THR A 96 -13.99 27.89 1.93
CA THR A 96 -14.38 29.17 1.35
C THR A 96 -13.33 29.70 0.36
N ARG A 97 -13.68 30.73 -0.41
CA ARG A 97 -12.71 31.43 -1.28
C ARG A 97 -11.57 32.09 -0.50
N GLN A 98 -11.84 32.50 0.74
CA GLN A 98 -10.84 33.09 1.63
C GLN A 98 -9.88 32.00 2.10
N ASP A 99 -10.40 30.87 2.57
CA ASP A 99 -9.58 29.71 2.97
C ASP A 99 -8.68 29.22 1.83
N ALA A 100 -9.22 29.14 0.61
CA ALA A 100 -8.44 28.74 -0.56
C ALA A 100 -7.33 29.75 -0.91
N LEU A 101 -7.60 31.05 -0.73
CA LEU A 101 -6.60 32.10 -0.93
C LEU A 101 -5.52 32.04 0.16
N ASP A 102 -5.90 31.89 1.41
CA ASP A 102 -4.99 31.79 2.56
C ASP A 102 -4.09 30.56 2.45
N LEU A 103 -4.64 29.42 2.02
CA LEU A 103 -3.89 28.21 1.73
C LEU A 103 -2.88 28.43 0.60
N TYR A 104 -3.29 29.12 -0.47
CA TYR A 104 -2.40 29.45 -1.60
C TYR A 104 -1.26 30.36 -1.16
N LEU A 105 -1.55 31.41 -0.40
CA LEU A 105 -0.56 32.36 0.11
C LEU A 105 0.43 31.66 1.06
N SER A 106 -0.07 30.81 1.97
CA SER A 106 0.74 30.02 2.89
C SER A 106 1.68 29.07 2.15
N LYS A 107 1.20 28.40 1.10
CA LYS A 107 2.04 27.55 0.25
C LYS A 107 3.07 28.36 -0.53
N ALA A 108 2.70 29.53 -1.04
CA ALA A 108 3.61 30.41 -1.76
C ALA A 108 4.73 30.92 -0.85
N SER A 109 4.41 31.39 0.36
CA SER A 109 5.41 31.80 1.34
C SER A 109 6.33 30.64 1.74
N TYR A 110 5.77 29.44 1.93
CA TYR A 110 6.55 28.24 2.24
C TYR A 110 7.58 27.91 1.14
N MET A 111 7.21 28.04 -0.13
CA MET A 111 8.14 27.84 -1.26
C MET A 111 9.24 28.91 -1.35
N LEU A 112 8.98 30.12 -0.82
CA LEU A 112 9.91 31.26 -0.91
C LEU A 112 10.92 31.31 0.24
N VAL A 113 10.56 30.85 1.44
CA VAL A 113 11.37 31.06 2.66
C VAL A 113 12.33 29.88 2.96
N GLY A 114 12.16 28.72 2.32
CA GLY A 114 13.02 27.55 2.52
C GLY A 114 12.73 26.77 3.81
N HIS A 115 13.13 25.50 3.84
CA HIS A 115 12.67 24.51 4.82
C HIS A 115 13.36 24.63 6.19
N SER A 116 12.63 25.08 7.23
CA SER A 116 12.96 24.89 8.65
C SER A 116 11.88 24.07 9.36
N SER A 117 12.22 23.37 10.44
CA SER A 117 11.29 22.56 11.25
C SER A 117 10.09 23.38 11.74
N ASP A 118 10.35 24.57 12.24
CA ASP A 118 9.36 25.44 12.89
C ASP A 118 8.27 25.91 11.91
N GLN A 119 8.59 26.00 10.61
CA GLN A 119 7.63 26.36 9.57
C GLN A 119 6.75 25.18 9.11
N MET A 120 7.20 23.95 9.33
CA MET A 120 6.43 22.75 9.04
C MET A 120 5.31 22.54 10.07
N ASP A 121 5.59 22.87 11.34
CA ASP A 121 4.60 22.90 12.42
C ASP A 121 3.57 24.02 12.23
N ALA A 122 4.01 25.23 11.86
CA ALA A 122 3.10 26.34 11.56
C ALA A 122 2.15 26.04 10.38
N SER A 123 2.63 25.33 9.34
CA SER A 123 1.81 24.93 8.19
C SER A 123 0.75 23.89 8.58
N ARG A 124 1.12 22.96 9.46
CA ARG A 124 0.23 21.95 10.03
C ARG A 124 -0.84 22.57 10.92
N ASP A 125 -0.47 23.51 11.79
CA ASP A 125 -1.40 24.21 12.68
C ASP A 125 -2.41 25.03 11.87
N HIS A 126 -1.94 25.73 10.83
CA HIS A 126 -2.80 26.48 9.93
C HIS A 126 -3.82 25.58 9.21
N LEU A 127 -3.36 24.46 8.63
CA LEU A 127 -4.24 23.48 7.99
C LEU A 127 -5.28 22.90 8.96
N SER A 128 -4.89 22.69 10.22
CA SER A 128 -5.79 22.16 11.24
C SER A 128 -6.84 23.19 11.68
N GLN A 129 -6.51 24.48 11.66
CA GLN A 129 -7.49 25.54 11.92
C GLN A 129 -8.51 25.67 10.78
N LEU A 130 -8.12 25.41 9.52
CA LEU A 130 -9.05 25.50 8.38
C LEU A 130 -10.20 24.48 8.46
N ILE A 131 -9.93 23.31 9.02
CA ILE A 131 -10.94 22.25 9.15
C ILE A 131 -11.77 22.36 10.43
N LYS A 132 -11.46 23.32 11.31
CA LYS A 132 -12.13 23.47 12.59
C LYS A 132 -13.61 23.82 12.39
N GLY A 133 -14.47 23.08 13.08
CA GLY A 133 -15.92 23.24 13.04
C GLY A 133 -16.60 22.54 11.87
N TRP A 134 -15.84 21.87 10.98
CA TRP A 134 -16.43 21.03 9.95
C TRP A 134 -17.22 19.89 10.58
N ASP A 135 -18.40 19.66 10.04
CA ASP A 135 -19.27 18.56 10.42
C ASP A 135 -18.75 17.25 9.82
N VAL A 136 -18.50 16.25 10.67
CA VAL A 136 -17.90 14.98 10.26
C VAL A 136 -18.81 14.23 9.30
N ASP A 137 -20.13 14.24 9.53
CA ASP A 137 -21.08 13.54 8.65
C ASP A 137 -21.08 14.18 7.26
N GLU A 138 -20.96 15.51 7.18
CA GLU A 138 -20.86 16.22 5.91
C GLU A 138 -19.54 15.91 5.17
N VAL A 139 -18.41 15.86 5.89
CA VAL A 139 -17.12 15.46 5.28
C VAL A 139 -17.18 14.02 4.78
N THR A 140 -17.72 13.10 5.58
CA THR A 140 -17.88 11.69 5.19
C THR A 140 -18.81 11.55 3.98
N ARG A 141 -19.92 12.29 3.96
CA ARG A 141 -20.84 12.32 2.81
C ARG A 141 -20.13 12.79 1.55
N ILE A 142 -19.43 13.92 1.61
CA ILE A 142 -18.71 14.47 0.45
C ILE A 142 -17.64 13.50 -0.03
N THR A 143 -16.83 12.94 0.87
CA THR A 143 -15.74 12.03 0.50
C THR A 143 -16.27 10.72 -0.12
N THR A 144 -17.39 10.21 0.39
CA THR A 144 -18.04 9.00 -0.15
C THR A 144 -18.68 9.28 -1.51
N ASP A 145 -19.46 10.36 -1.64
CA ASP A 145 -20.13 10.76 -2.89
C ASP A 145 -19.11 11.03 -4.02
N THR A 146 -17.90 11.48 -3.65
CA THR A 146 -16.86 11.89 -4.59
C THR A 146 -15.83 10.81 -4.92
N MET A 147 -15.90 9.68 -4.22
CA MET A 147 -14.96 8.57 -4.38
C MET A 147 -14.85 8.10 -5.84
N HIS A 148 -15.99 7.79 -6.46
CA HIS A 148 -16.01 7.15 -7.77
C HIS A 148 -15.57 8.05 -8.93
N HIS A 149 -15.74 9.38 -8.81
CA HIS A 149 -15.47 10.31 -9.91
C HIS A 149 -14.20 11.15 -9.71
N VAL A 150 -13.67 11.22 -8.49
CA VAL A 150 -12.45 11.98 -8.18
C VAL A 150 -11.27 11.08 -7.87
N VAL A 151 -11.45 10.13 -6.94
CA VAL A 151 -10.31 9.42 -6.34
C VAL A 151 -10.04 8.11 -7.05
N ALA A 152 -11.07 7.33 -7.32
CA ALA A 152 -10.88 6.04 -7.95
C ALA A 152 -10.24 6.12 -9.36
N PRO A 153 -10.54 7.14 -10.20
CA PRO A 153 -9.79 7.45 -11.42
C PRO A 153 -8.29 7.68 -11.24
N ALA A 154 -7.86 8.03 -10.02
CA ALA A 154 -6.49 8.32 -9.68
C ALA A 154 -5.78 7.12 -9.01
N ILE A 155 -6.47 6.03 -8.67
CA ILE A 155 -5.85 4.82 -8.13
C ILE A 155 -5.05 4.15 -9.25
N TYR A 156 -3.79 3.78 -8.97
CA TYR A 156 -2.99 3.00 -9.90
C TYR A 156 -3.52 1.57 -10.02
N SER A 157 -3.71 1.07 -11.25
CA SER A 157 -4.09 -0.34 -11.50
C SER A 157 -3.08 -1.27 -10.84
N GLU A 158 -1.79 -0.92 -10.94
CA GLU A 158 -0.69 -1.69 -10.42
C GLU A 158 -0.68 -1.73 -8.88
N ALA A 159 -1.23 -0.71 -8.22
CA ALA A 159 -1.40 -0.74 -6.77
C ALA A 159 -2.51 -1.72 -6.36
N ARG A 160 -3.64 -1.75 -7.09
CA ARG A 160 -4.74 -2.69 -6.85
C ARG A 160 -4.29 -4.14 -7.09
N GLU A 161 -3.58 -4.39 -8.19
CA GLU A 161 -2.99 -5.70 -8.50
C GLU A 161 -2.06 -6.16 -7.37
N LEU A 162 -1.18 -5.27 -6.89
CA LEU A 162 -0.25 -5.60 -5.81
C LEU A 162 -0.97 -5.88 -4.48
N ILE A 163 -2.02 -5.13 -4.15
CA ILE A 163 -2.86 -5.40 -2.97
C ILE A 163 -3.47 -6.81 -3.06
N GLU A 164 -4.00 -7.19 -4.22
CA GLU A 164 -4.54 -8.53 -4.45
C GLU A 164 -3.47 -9.63 -4.39
N GLU A 165 -2.26 -9.38 -4.90
CA GLU A 165 -1.12 -10.30 -4.76
C GLU A 165 -0.80 -10.58 -3.28
N HIS A 166 -0.80 -9.55 -2.43
CA HIS A 166 -0.58 -9.71 -0.99
C HIS A 166 -1.70 -10.50 -0.32
N ARG A 167 -2.96 -10.20 -0.65
CA ARG A 167 -4.11 -10.96 -0.13
C ARG A 167 -4.05 -12.43 -0.54
N ALA A 168 -3.75 -12.71 -1.80
CA ALA A 168 -3.62 -14.07 -2.32
C ALA A 168 -2.47 -14.84 -1.65
N ALA A 169 -1.44 -14.15 -1.18
CA ALA A 169 -0.34 -14.71 -0.39
C ALA A 169 -0.68 -14.90 1.10
N GLY A 170 -1.87 -14.50 1.55
CA GLY A 170 -2.29 -14.55 2.95
C GLY A 170 -1.64 -13.47 3.82
N HIS A 171 -1.14 -12.39 3.22
CA HIS A 171 -0.63 -11.24 3.93
C HIS A 171 -1.78 -10.30 4.32
N GLU A 172 -1.68 -9.67 5.49
CA GLU A 172 -2.59 -8.58 5.84
C GLU A 172 -2.17 -7.30 5.13
N VAL A 173 -3.11 -6.64 4.47
CA VAL A 173 -2.88 -5.36 3.79
C VAL A 173 -3.30 -4.23 4.71
N ILE A 174 -2.40 -3.27 4.91
CA ILE A 174 -2.60 -2.14 5.82
C ILE A 174 -2.26 -0.85 5.07
N ILE A 175 -3.16 0.12 5.06
CA ILE A 175 -2.86 1.46 4.55
C ILE A 175 -2.32 2.31 5.69
N ILE A 176 -1.12 2.88 5.52
CA ILE A 176 -0.49 3.79 6.48
C ILE A 176 -0.24 5.16 5.87
N SER A 177 -0.91 6.20 6.36
CA SER A 177 -0.95 7.50 5.68
C SER A 177 -0.74 8.68 6.61
N ALA A 178 -0.09 9.73 6.08
CA ALA A 178 0.02 11.03 6.75
C ALA A 178 -1.28 11.85 6.66
N SER A 179 -2.18 11.49 5.74
CA SER A 179 -3.51 12.10 5.61
C SER A 179 -4.43 11.71 6.76
N ALA A 180 -5.46 12.51 6.98
CA ALA A 180 -6.46 12.26 8.01
C ALA A 180 -7.26 10.99 7.71
N ASP A 181 -7.54 10.19 8.73
CA ASP A 181 -8.39 8.98 8.69
C ASP A 181 -9.67 9.16 7.87
N ILE A 182 -10.43 10.24 8.11
CA ILE A 182 -11.68 10.55 7.41
C ILE A 182 -11.55 10.68 5.88
N LEU A 183 -10.33 10.95 5.37
CA LEU A 183 -10.04 10.98 3.94
C LEU A 183 -9.52 9.63 3.41
N VAL A 184 -8.88 8.84 4.28
CA VAL A 184 -8.21 7.59 3.92
C VAL A 184 -9.20 6.43 3.94
N GLU A 185 -10.10 6.38 4.92
CA GLU A 185 -11.06 5.28 5.12
C GLU A 185 -11.95 5.03 3.90
N PRO A 186 -12.53 6.05 3.23
CA PRO A 186 -13.32 5.81 2.02
C PRO A 186 -12.50 5.18 0.87
N ILE A 187 -11.21 5.51 0.79
CA ILE A 187 -10.30 4.95 -0.22
C ILE A 187 -9.92 3.52 0.13
N ALA A 188 -9.69 3.24 1.41
CA ALA A 188 -9.43 1.91 1.91
C ALA A 188 -10.63 0.98 1.63
N ALA A 189 -11.86 1.46 1.87
CA ALA A 189 -13.08 0.74 1.57
C ALA A 189 -13.22 0.41 0.06
N GLU A 190 -12.92 1.36 -0.84
CA GLU A 190 -12.88 1.16 -2.29
C GLU A 190 -11.84 0.11 -2.74
N LEU A 191 -10.78 -0.08 -1.95
CA LEU A 191 -9.75 -1.10 -2.16
C LEU A 191 -10.05 -2.41 -1.40
N GLY A 192 -11.14 -2.47 -0.61
CA GLY A 192 -11.48 -3.57 0.29
C GLY A 192 -10.47 -3.78 1.42
N VAL A 193 -9.71 -2.75 1.79
CA VAL A 193 -8.70 -2.81 2.86
C VAL A 193 -9.35 -2.39 4.18
N ASP A 194 -9.41 -3.31 5.13
CA ASP A 194 -10.09 -3.08 6.41
C ASP A 194 -9.23 -2.31 7.42
N THR A 195 -7.90 -2.41 7.32
CA THR A 195 -6.97 -1.85 8.30
C THR A 195 -6.34 -0.55 7.80
N VAL A 196 -6.64 0.56 8.48
CA VAL A 196 -6.08 1.89 8.21
C VAL A 196 -5.34 2.42 9.44
N VAL A 197 -4.13 2.92 9.21
CA VAL A 197 -3.29 3.57 10.21
C VAL A 197 -2.97 4.99 9.71
N ALA A 198 -3.78 5.96 10.10
CA ALA A 198 -3.74 7.33 9.56
C ALA A 198 -3.55 8.40 10.65
N THR A 199 -3.34 9.65 10.22
CA THR A 199 -3.36 10.83 11.11
C THR A 199 -4.74 10.95 11.73
N ALA A 200 -4.80 11.01 13.06
CA ALA A 200 -6.05 11.05 13.81
C ALA A 200 -6.38 12.50 14.20
N LEU A 201 -7.61 12.92 13.91
CA LEU A 201 -8.14 14.23 14.26
C LEU A 201 -9.10 14.12 15.44
N GLU A 202 -9.12 15.13 16.29
CA GLU A 202 -10.07 15.18 17.40
C GLU A 202 -11.46 15.59 16.90
N VAL A 203 -12.47 14.80 17.30
CA VAL A 203 -13.88 15.04 17.03
C VAL A 203 -14.60 15.24 18.36
N VAL A 204 -15.34 16.34 18.47
CA VAL A 204 -16.22 16.63 19.61
C VAL A 204 -17.57 17.06 19.07
N ASP A 205 -18.64 16.46 19.58
CA ASP A 205 -20.03 16.74 19.16
C ASP A 205 -20.24 16.66 17.65
N GLY A 206 -19.62 15.65 17.00
CA GLY A 206 -19.71 15.43 15.55
C GLY A 206 -18.91 16.43 14.70
N LYS A 207 -18.05 17.25 15.30
CA LYS A 207 -17.28 18.27 14.60
C LYS A 207 -15.79 18.16 14.83
N LEU A 208 -15.01 18.47 13.79
CA LEU A 208 -13.56 18.56 13.88
C LEU A 208 -13.17 19.75 14.77
N THR A 209 -12.34 19.52 15.80
CA THR A 209 -11.91 20.60 16.70
C THR A 209 -10.73 21.40 16.16
N GLY A 210 -10.03 20.85 15.15
CA GLY A 210 -8.74 21.32 14.66
C GLY A 210 -7.55 20.83 15.50
N THR A 211 -7.76 19.99 16.51
CA THR A 211 -6.66 19.32 17.22
C THR A 211 -6.28 18.05 16.48
N ILE A 212 -4.98 17.84 16.26
CA ILE A 212 -4.46 16.59 15.72
C ILE A 212 -3.98 15.73 16.88
N LEU A 213 -4.67 14.61 17.14
CA LEU A 213 -4.36 13.68 18.22
C LEU A 213 -3.08 12.88 17.94
N ARG A 214 -2.86 12.52 16.67
CA ARG A 214 -1.68 11.78 16.23
C ARG A 214 -1.32 12.14 14.80
N TYR A 215 -0.05 12.50 14.56
CA TYR A 215 0.44 12.78 13.22
C TYR A 215 1.31 11.65 12.69
N LEU A 216 0.94 11.05 11.56
CA LEU A 216 1.71 9.96 10.98
C LEU A 216 2.57 10.42 9.80
N LYS A 217 3.64 11.15 10.11
CA LYS A 217 4.63 11.56 9.11
C LYS A 217 6.03 11.22 9.56
N GLY A 218 6.84 10.69 8.64
CA GLY A 218 8.23 10.38 8.92
C GLY A 218 8.38 9.26 9.95
N ASP A 219 9.20 9.50 10.97
CA ASP A 219 9.51 8.53 12.04
C ASP A 219 8.23 8.00 12.72
N ALA A 220 7.20 8.83 12.86
CA ALA A 220 5.92 8.42 13.46
C ALA A 220 5.23 7.27 12.70
N LYS A 221 5.44 7.14 11.38
CA LYS A 221 4.94 5.98 10.63
C LYS A 221 5.70 4.71 10.99
N ALA A 222 7.02 4.79 11.15
CA ALA A 222 7.84 3.65 11.57
C ALA A 222 7.46 3.18 12.98
N GLU A 223 7.31 4.12 13.92
CA GLU A 223 6.85 3.85 15.28
C GLU A 223 5.46 3.18 15.28
N ALA A 224 4.54 3.67 14.44
CA ALA A 224 3.22 3.07 14.29
C ALA A 224 3.28 1.63 13.74
N ILE A 225 4.13 1.35 12.74
CA ILE A 225 4.34 -0.02 12.23
C ILE A 225 4.88 -0.93 13.32
N GLU A 226 5.91 -0.49 14.05
CA GLU A 226 6.50 -1.29 15.12
C GLU A 226 5.51 -1.59 16.24
N GLN A 227 4.71 -0.59 16.64
CA GLN A 227 3.65 -0.78 17.61
C GLN A 227 2.60 -1.75 17.11
N PHE A 228 2.08 -1.54 15.89
CA PHE A 228 1.05 -2.37 15.30
C PHE A 228 1.50 -3.82 15.14
N ALA A 229 2.76 -4.04 14.75
CA ALA A 229 3.38 -5.35 14.66
C ALA A 229 3.54 -6.05 16.01
N ARG A 230 3.86 -5.32 17.08
CA ARG A 230 3.88 -5.89 18.43
C ARG A 230 2.50 -6.31 18.92
N GLU A 231 1.48 -5.51 18.62
CA GLU A 231 0.09 -5.75 19.05
C GLU A 231 -0.55 -6.95 18.32
N HIS A 232 -0.20 -7.16 17.05
CA HIS A 232 -0.79 -8.20 16.19
C HIS A 232 0.17 -9.37 15.89
N ASP A 233 1.35 -9.37 16.53
CA ASP A 233 2.41 -10.37 16.39
C ASP A 233 2.93 -10.55 14.95
N TYR A 234 2.99 -9.47 14.14
CA TYR A 234 3.54 -9.52 12.78
C TYR A 234 5.05 -9.78 12.76
N ASP A 235 5.49 -10.55 11.77
CA ASP A 235 6.91 -10.70 11.43
C ASP A 235 7.35 -9.58 10.49
N LEU A 236 7.91 -8.50 11.04
CA LEU A 236 8.41 -7.38 10.24
C LEU A 236 9.54 -7.78 9.28
N ALA A 237 10.36 -8.77 9.62
CA ALA A 237 11.43 -9.25 8.74
C ALA A 237 10.90 -9.97 7.49
N ARG A 238 9.64 -10.43 7.52
CA ARG A 238 8.94 -11.00 6.36
C ARG A 238 7.92 -10.03 5.75
N SER A 239 7.66 -8.90 6.40
CA SER A 239 6.67 -7.90 5.98
C SER A 239 7.21 -6.97 4.90
N TYR A 240 6.30 -6.21 4.31
CA TYR A 240 6.53 -5.35 3.15
C TYR A 240 6.10 -3.92 3.45
N ALA A 241 6.75 -2.96 2.82
CA ALA A 241 6.37 -1.56 2.90
C ALA A 241 6.58 -0.86 1.55
N TYR A 242 5.64 0.01 1.19
CA TYR A 242 5.59 0.71 -0.10
C TYR A 242 5.43 2.22 0.11
N SER A 243 6.28 3.04 -0.51
CA SER A 243 6.16 4.51 -0.48
C SER A 243 6.90 5.19 -1.66
N ASP A 244 6.48 6.40 -2.01
CA ASP A 244 7.12 7.30 -2.97
C ASP A 244 8.09 8.31 -2.34
N SER A 245 8.00 8.53 -1.02
CA SER A 245 8.62 9.67 -0.36
C SER A 245 9.85 9.32 0.46
N ALA A 246 10.89 10.15 0.39
CA ALA A 246 12.05 10.04 1.27
C ALA A 246 11.71 10.24 2.76
N THR A 247 10.58 10.89 3.05
CA THR A 247 10.10 11.02 4.43
C THR A 247 9.78 9.68 5.06
N ASP A 248 9.39 8.67 4.26
CA ASP A 248 9.02 7.34 4.72
C ASP A 248 10.21 6.35 4.73
N ILE A 249 11.45 6.80 4.53
CA ILE A 249 12.64 5.94 4.67
C ILE A 249 12.66 5.18 6.01
N PRO A 250 12.36 5.79 7.17
CA PRO A 250 12.29 5.06 8.44
C PRO A 250 11.26 3.92 8.41
N MET A 251 10.09 4.17 7.83
CA MET A 251 9.01 3.18 7.67
C MET A 251 9.44 2.02 6.78
N LEU A 252 10.06 2.32 5.63
CA LEU A 252 10.59 1.31 4.71
C LEU A 252 11.70 0.48 5.38
N ALA A 253 12.59 1.13 6.14
CA ALA A 253 13.69 0.44 6.82
C ALA A 253 13.24 -0.47 7.97
N ALA A 254 12.01 -0.33 8.46
CA ALA A 254 11.46 -1.14 9.56
C ALA A 254 11.05 -2.57 9.13
N VAL A 255 10.95 -2.84 7.82
CA VAL A 255 10.52 -4.13 7.27
C VAL A 255 11.62 -4.84 6.49
N GLY A 256 11.47 -6.16 6.31
CA GLY A 256 12.43 -6.95 5.53
C GLY A 256 12.33 -6.78 4.01
N ASN A 257 11.18 -6.32 3.50
CA ASN A 257 10.94 -6.14 2.07
C ASN A 257 10.52 -4.70 1.73
N PRO A 258 11.43 -3.72 1.79
CA PRO A 258 11.16 -2.35 1.39
C PRO A 258 11.06 -2.18 -0.13
N VAL A 259 10.03 -1.46 -0.58
CA VAL A 259 9.81 -1.17 -2.00
C VAL A 259 9.53 0.31 -2.20
N ALA A 260 10.38 0.96 -3.00
CA ALA A 260 10.22 2.34 -3.39
C ALA A 260 9.39 2.43 -4.69
N VAL A 261 8.19 2.99 -4.61
CA VAL A 261 7.21 3.08 -5.72
C VAL A 261 7.22 4.51 -6.25
N ASN A 262 7.47 4.69 -7.56
CA ASN A 262 7.53 6.03 -8.16
C ASN A 262 8.37 7.06 -7.36
N PRO A 263 9.55 6.69 -6.82
CA PRO A 263 10.15 7.44 -5.74
C PRO A 263 10.65 8.82 -6.17
N ASP A 264 10.57 9.76 -5.23
CA ASP A 264 11.25 11.04 -5.31
C ASP A 264 12.78 10.88 -5.46
N ARG A 265 13.48 11.97 -5.78
CA ARG A 265 14.92 11.92 -6.04
C ARG A 265 15.73 11.40 -4.85
N ALA A 266 15.34 11.77 -3.63
CA ALA A 266 16.06 11.41 -2.41
C ALA A 266 15.82 9.94 -2.05
N LEU A 267 14.57 9.47 -2.10
CA LEU A 267 14.22 8.07 -1.88
C LEU A 267 14.85 7.17 -2.94
N ARG A 268 14.82 7.58 -4.22
CA ARG A 268 15.47 6.82 -5.30
C ARG A 268 16.97 6.63 -5.03
N LYS A 269 17.67 7.69 -4.63
CA LYS A 269 19.10 7.62 -4.29
C LYS A 269 19.33 6.67 -3.12
N HIS A 270 18.51 6.76 -2.08
CA HIS A 270 18.60 5.90 -0.90
C HIS A 270 18.34 4.43 -1.25
N ALA A 271 17.23 4.14 -1.93
CA ALA A 271 16.84 2.80 -2.38
C ALA A 271 17.94 2.14 -3.22
N MET A 272 18.52 2.87 -4.18
CA MET A 272 19.64 2.36 -4.98
C MET A 272 20.88 2.05 -4.12
N SER A 273 21.15 2.86 -3.10
CA SER A 273 22.30 2.62 -2.20
C SER A 273 22.12 1.43 -1.28
N GLN A 274 20.89 1.13 -0.87
CA GLN A 274 20.54 0.03 0.02
C GLN A 274 20.11 -1.25 -0.73
N GLY A 275 20.04 -1.20 -2.06
CA GLY A 275 19.56 -2.32 -2.88
C GLY A 275 18.06 -2.60 -2.73
N TRP A 276 17.26 -1.61 -2.34
CA TRP A 276 15.81 -1.75 -2.23
C TRP A 276 15.16 -1.88 -3.61
N GLN A 277 14.04 -2.59 -3.66
CA GLN A 277 13.29 -2.74 -4.90
C GLN A 277 12.72 -1.40 -5.36
N LEU A 278 12.88 -1.08 -6.64
CA LEU A 278 12.22 0.04 -7.29
C LEU A 278 11.05 -0.48 -8.12
N ARG A 279 9.86 0.10 -7.94
CA ARG A 279 8.69 -0.14 -8.80
C ARG A 279 8.24 1.16 -9.46
N THR A 280 7.59 1.05 -10.61
CA THR A 280 7.05 2.19 -11.35
C THR A 280 5.61 1.88 -11.74
N PHE A 281 4.67 2.70 -11.27
CA PHE A 281 3.27 2.64 -11.62
C PHE A 281 2.94 3.78 -12.59
N LYS A 282 2.19 3.47 -13.64
CA LYS A 282 1.93 4.39 -14.76
C LYS A 282 0.45 4.50 -15.13
N ASN A 283 -0.39 3.56 -14.71
CA ASN A 283 -1.76 3.42 -15.21
C ASN A 283 -2.79 3.79 -14.14
N PRO A 284 -3.18 5.08 -14.00
CA PRO A 284 -4.35 5.43 -13.21
C PRO A 284 -5.62 4.88 -13.89
N GLU A 285 -6.47 4.15 -13.17
CA GLU A 285 -7.66 3.50 -13.75
C GLU A 285 -8.92 4.37 -13.65
N PRO A 286 -9.55 4.77 -14.76
CA PRO A 286 -10.91 5.29 -14.69
C PRO A 286 -11.89 4.16 -14.34
N LEU A 287 -12.71 4.34 -13.30
CA LEU A 287 -13.75 3.37 -12.89
C LEU A 287 -14.84 3.12 -13.96
N ILE A 288 -14.92 3.94 -15.00
CA ILE A 288 -15.86 3.73 -16.11
C ILE A 288 -15.07 3.23 -17.31
N GLN A 289 -15.11 1.91 -17.54
CA GLN A 289 -14.84 1.39 -18.88
C GLN A 289 -15.97 1.88 -19.79
N MET A 290 -15.68 2.86 -20.65
CA MET A 290 -16.61 3.21 -21.71
C MET A 290 -16.81 1.98 -22.60
N PRO A 291 -18.06 1.63 -22.97
CA PRO A 291 -18.29 0.54 -23.88
C PRO A 291 -17.49 0.77 -25.16
N ASN A 292 -16.98 -0.31 -25.74
CA ASN A 292 -16.24 -0.28 -27.00
C ASN A 292 -17.06 0.50 -28.05
N ALA A 293 -16.40 1.25 -28.95
CA ALA A 293 -17.07 1.91 -30.08
C ALA A 293 -17.93 0.96 -30.94
N ARG A 294 -17.70 -0.37 -30.88
CA ARG A 294 -18.59 -1.40 -31.45
C ARG A 294 -19.90 -1.61 -30.69
N GLU A 295 -19.96 -1.30 -29.40
CA GLU A 295 -21.14 -1.43 -28.53
C GLU A 295 -21.96 -0.14 -28.44
N VAL A 296 -21.32 1.03 -28.60
CA VAL A 296 -22.00 2.34 -28.68
C VAL A 296 -22.40 2.63 -30.13
N GLY A 297 -23.32 1.83 -30.66
CA GLY A 297 -23.85 1.96 -32.01
C GLY A 297 -24.75 3.18 -32.26
N ILE A 298 -24.96 4.09 -31.30
CA ILE A 298 -25.88 5.23 -31.47
C ILE A 298 -25.28 6.48 -30.79
N GLY A 299 -24.50 7.27 -31.53
CA GLY A 299 -23.92 8.51 -31.01
C GLY A 299 -22.99 9.30 -31.94
N ALA A 300 -22.82 8.86 -33.19
CA ALA A 300 -21.91 9.54 -34.15
C ALA A 300 -22.30 10.98 -34.52
N GLY A 301 -23.49 11.46 -34.11
CA GLY A 301 -23.94 12.83 -34.40
C GLY A 301 -23.34 13.92 -33.52
N VAL A 302 -22.89 13.62 -32.29
CA VAL A 302 -22.45 14.65 -31.33
C VAL A 302 -20.95 14.96 -31.46
N ILE A 303 -20.14 14.01 -31.95
CA ILE A 303 -18.67 14.16 -32.06
C ILE A 303 -18.28 15.09 -33.23
N ALA A 304 -19.10 15.19 -34.28
CA ALA A 304 -18.82 16.09 -35.40
C ALA A 304 -18.96 17.59 -35.05
N GLY A 305 -19.70 17.94 -34.00
CA GLY A 305 -19.87 19.32 -33.56
C GLY A 305 -18.66 19.88 -32.79
N LEU A 306 -17.95 19.04 -32.04
CA LEU A 306 -16.83 19.47 -31.19
C LEU A 306 -15.50 19.62 -31.96
N THR A 307 -15.30 18.85 -33.03
CA THR A 307 -14.12 18.99 -33.89
C THR A 307 -14.15 20.26 -34.75
N ALA A 308 -15.34 20.73 -35.16
CA ALA A 308 -15.48 21.97 -35.92
C ALA A 308 -15.09 23.22 -35.09
N LEU A 309 -15.39 23.25 -33.79
CA LEU A 309 -15.05 24.38 -32.91
C LEU A 309 -13.55 24.48 -32.59
N ALA A 310 -12.86 23.34 -32.45
CA ALA A 310 -11.41 23.32 -32.22
C ALA A 310 -10.61 23.82 -33.43
N VAL A 311 -11.07 23.52 -34.65
CA VAL A 311 -10.41 23.97 -35.89
C VAL A 311 -10.61 25.48 -36.12
N VAL A 312 -11.82 26.00 -35.87
CA VAL A 312 -12.10 27.45 -35.99
C VAL A 312 -11.31 28.25 -34.94
N GLY A 313 -11.27 27.80 -33.69
CA GLY A 313 -10.48 28.45 -32.64
C GLY A 313 -9.00 28.56 -33.00
N THR A 314 -8.41 27.48 -33.50
CA THR A 314 -6.98 27.45 -33.86
C THR A 314 -6.65 28.36 -35.05
N LEU A 315 -7.56 28.51 -36.02
CA LEU A 315 -7.37 29.38 -37.17
C LEU A 315 -7.51 30.87 -36.81
N VAL A 316 -8.45 31.22 -35.95
CA VAL A 316 -8.64 32.60 -35.46
C VAL A 316 -7.44 33.05 -34.62
N THR A 317 -6.94 32.21 -33.71
CA THR A 317 -5.75 32.56 -32.90
C THR A 317 -4.50 32.77 -33.76
N ARG A 318 -4.32 31.98 -34.83
CA ARG A 318 -3.20 32.15 -35.76
C ARG A 318 -3.30 33.42 -36.61
N ALA A 319 -4.51 33.86 -36.98
CA ALA A 319 -4.71 35.11 -37.71
C ALA A 319 -4.38 36.33 -36.82
N VAL A 320 -4.88 36.34 -35.59
CA VAL A 320 -4.65 37.45 -34.63
C VAL A 320 -3.17 37.59 -34.25
N ILE A 321 -2.45 36.48 -34.05
CA ILE A 321 -1.00 36.51 -33.74
C ILE A 321 -0.18 37.03 -34.93
N ARG A 322 -0.64 36.81 -36.16
CA ARG A 322 0.07 37.26 -37.37
C ARG A 322 -0.09 38.76 -37.59
N GLU A 323 -1.26 39.31 -37.27
CA GLU A 323 -1.57 40.74 -37.40
C GLU A 323 -0.83 41.59 -36.35
N ASN A 324 -0.74 41.11 -35.11
CA ASN A 324 0.03 41.76 -34.02
C ASN A 324 1.56 41.70 -34.18
N ARG A 325 2.09 40.96 -35.16
CA ARG A 325 3.52 40.93 -35.49
C ARG A 325 3.90 41.84 -36.65
N SER A 326 2.91 42.44 -37.31
CA SER A 326 3.08 43.36 -38.44
C SER A 326 2.72 44.82 -38.11
N ALA A 327 2.39 45.10 -36.86
CA ALA A 327 2.25 46.45 -36.29
C ALA A 327 3.43 46.73 -35.36
#